data_AF-A0A9D4LPZ7-F1
#
_entry.id   AF-A0A9D4LPZ7-F1
#
_cell.length_a   1.000
_cell.length_b   1.000
_cell.length_c   1.000
_cell.angle_alpha   90.00
_cell.angle_beta   90.00
_cell.angle_gamma   90.00
#
_symmetry.space_group_name_H-M   'P 1'
#
loop_
_entity.id
_entity.type
_entity.pdbx_description
1 polymer ?
#
loop_
_entity_poly.entity_id
_entity_poly.type
_entity_poly.pdbx_seq_one_letter_code
_entity_poly.pdbx_strand_id
1 'polypeptide(L)' 'MVGSYGPKKEVYEYKSPEEEFPSGMLQRGEFKVKSVFTDDDKNEILSWEWKLEIKKDWKD' A
#
# COMPACT_ATOMS: atom_id res chain seq x y z
N MET A 1 10.43 -0.02 -2.88
CA MET A 1 11.23 1.21 -3.07
C MET A 1 10.87 1.78 -4.43
N VAL A 2 10.40 3.04 -4.49
CA VAL A 2 9.96 3.66 -5.76
C VAL A 2 11.11 4.32 -6.53
N GLY A 3 12.23 4.65 -5.87
CA GLY A 3 13.39 5.31 -6.46
C GLY A 3 13.37 6.83 -6.32
N SER A 4 14.33 7.51 -6.94
CA SER A 4 14.45 8.97 -6.94
C SER A 4 13.76 9.58 -8.17
N TYR A 5 12.94 10.61 -7.96
CA TYR A 5 12.22 11.31 -9.01
C TYR A 5 12.57 12.80 -8.99
N GLY A 6 12.88 13.37 -10.15
CA GLY A 6 13.09 14.80 -10.30
C GLY A 6 11.78 15.59 -10.34
N PRO A 7 11.80 16.92 -10.22
CA PRO A 7 10.59 17.73 -10.39
C PRO A 7 10.06 17.66 -11.82
N LYS A 8 8.74 17.46 -11.97
CA LYS A 8 8.02 17.43 -13.25
C LYS A 8 6.59 17.95 -13.05
N LYS A 9 5.97 18.52 -14.09
CA LYS A 9 4.59 19.03 -14.02
C LYS A 9 3.56 17.90 -14.03
N GLU A 10 3.83 16.87 -14.80
CA GLU A 10 3.00 15.67 -14.89
C GLU A 10 3.25 14.72 -13.71
N VAL A 11 2.23 13.94 -13.36
CA VAL A 11 2.28 12.97 -12.26
C VAL A 11 3.18 11.78 -12.62
N TYR A 12 3.89 11.26 -11.61
CA TYR A 12 4.63 10.00 -11.71
C TYR A 12 3.73 8.80 -11.40
N GLU A 13 3.82 7.77 -12.25
CA GLU A 13 3.13 6.49 -12.04
C GLU A 13 4.15 5.42 -11.68
N TYR A 14 3.86 4.64 -10.65
CA TYR A 14 4.63 3.49 -10.24
C TYR A 14 3.69 2.30 -10.02
N LYS A 15 4.03 1.15 -10.60
CA LYS A 15 3.33 -0.11 -10.39
C LYS A 15 4.21 -1.02 -9.54
N SER A 16 3.70 -1.43 -8.38
CA SER A 16 4.36 -2.43 -7.55
C SER A 16 4.35 -3.80 -8.23
N PRO A 17 5.28 -4.70 -7.89
CA PRO A 17 5.18 -6.11 -8.23
C PRO A 17 3.86 -6.71 -7.74
N GLU A 18 3.47 -7.84 -8.34
CA GLU A 18 2.33 -8.61 -7.86
C GLU A 18 2.65 -9.23 -6.49
N GLU A 19 1.69 -9.14 -5.57
CA GLU A 19 1.78 -9.70 -4.23
C GLU A 19 0.51 -10.52 -3.95
N GLU A 20 0.66 -11.63 -3.23
CA GLU A 20 -0.45 -12.49 -2.83
C GLU A 20 -0.83 -12.23 -1.37
N PHE A 21 -2.14 -12.17 -1.10
CA PHE A 21 -2.65 -12.08 0.27
C PHE A 21 -2.60 -13.45 0.97
N PRO A 22 -2.38 -13.47 2.30
CA PRO A 22 -2.37 -14.71 3.07
C PRO A 22 -3.74 -15.41 2.99
N SER A 23 -3.71 -16.74 2.92
CA SER A 23 -4.90 -17.57 2.76
C SER A 23 -5.09 -18.55 3.91
N GLY A 24 -6.33 -18.69 4.36
CA GLY A 24 -6.67 -19.59 5.45
C GLY A 24 -7.69 -18.96 6.40
N MET A 25 -8.41 -19.79 7.15
CA MET A 25 -9.48 -19.31 8.02
C MET A 25 -8.99 -18.32 9.08
N LEU A 26 -7.77 -18.49 9.59
CA LEU A 26 -7.19 -17.64 10.64
C LEU A 26 -6.72 -16.26 10.15
N GLN A 27 -6.46 -16.11 8.85
CA GLN A 27 -5.96 -14.86 8.26
C GLN A 27 -7.08 -14.03 7.62
N ARG A 28 -8.32 -14.51 7.66
CA ARG A 28 -9.50 -13.75 7.24
C ARG A 28 -9.92 -12.80 8.36
N GLY A 29 -10.33 -11.59 8.00
CA GLY A 29 -10.74 -10.57 8.94
C GLY A 29 -10.45 -9.15 8.46
N GLU A 30 -10.70 -8.17 9.33
CA GLU A 30 -10.37 -6.76 9.10
C GLU A 30 -8.94 -6.45 9.57
N PHE A 31 -8.19 -5.80 8.70
CA PHE A 31 -6.83 -5.32 8.93
C PHE A 31 -6.83 -3.80 8.86
N LYS A 32 -6.20 -3.17 9.85
CA LYS A 32 -5.88 -1.75 9.80
C LYS A 32 -4.49 -1.60 9.18
N VAL A 33 -4.42 -1.03 7.99
CA VAL A 33 -3.18 -0.80 7.25
C VAL A 33 -2.74 0.64 7.47
N LYS A 34 -1.48 0.84 7.84
CA LYS A 34 -0.84 2.15 7.90
C LYS A 34 0.15 2.27 6.74
N SER A 35 -0.01 3.32 5.94
CA SER A 35 0.82 3.57 4.77
C SER A 35 1.53 4.92 4.95
N VAL A 36 2.82 4.95 4.60
CA VAL A 36 3.66 6.14 4.74
C VAL A 36 4.49 6.32 3.48
N PHE A 37 4.45 7.51 2.89
CA PHE A 37 5.42 7.95 1.89
C PHE A 37 6.56 8.69 2.58
N THR A 38 7.77 8.18 2.41
CA THR A 38 8.99 8.72 3.02
C THR A 38 10.19 8.55 2.08
N ASP A 39 11.29 9.24 2.40
CA ASP A 39 12.54 9.24 1.67
C ASP A 39 13.74 8.85 2.57
N ASP A 40 14.93 8.74 1.98
CA ASP A 40 16.15 8.39 2.70
C ASP A 40 16.59 9.49 3.71
N ASP A 41 16.07 10.71 3.56
CA ASP A 41 16.26 11.84 4.48
C ASP A 41 15.30 11.79 5.69
N LYS A 42 14.42 10.79 5.75
CA LYS A 42 13.41 10.55 6.80
C LYS A 42 12.30 11.60 6.85
N ASN A 43 12.03 12.29 5.74
CA ASN A 43 10.86 13.14 5.66
C ASN A 43 9.60 12.28 5.54
N GLU A 44 8.58 12.56 6.35
CA GLU A 44 7.25 11.97 6.19
C GLU A 44 6.44 12.88 5.26
N ILE A 45 6.30 12.47 3.99
CA ILE A 45 5.62 13.26 2.96
C ILE A 45 4.10 13.13 3.11
N LEU A 46 3.63 11.91 3.37
CA LEU A 46 2.22 11.60 3.57
C LEU A 46 2.08 10.33 4.41
N SER A 47 1.09 10.31 5.29
CA SER A 47 0.80 9.19 6.18
C SER A 47 -0.70 9.04 6.36
N TRP A 48 -1.21 7.84 6.16
CA TRP A 48 -2.64 7.56 6.23
C TRP A 48 -2.91 6.13 6.70
N GLU A 49 -4.14 5.93 7.16
CA GLU A 49 -4.62 4.63 7.60
C GLU A 49 -5.87 4.25 6.79
N TRP A 50 -5.98 2.97 6.48
CA TRP A 50 -7.12 2.42 5.76
C TRP A 50 -7.45 1.01 6.26
N LYS A 51 -8.64 0.54 5.91
CA LYS A 51 -9.11 -0.80 6.29
C LYS A 51 -9.08 -1.72 5.08
N LEU A 52 -8.56 -2.91 5.29
CA LEU A 52 -8.58 -4.01 4.34
C LEU A 52 -9.31 -5.18 4.98
N GLU A 53 -10.25 -5.81 4.27
CA GLU A 53 -10.98 -6.96 4.79
C GLU A 53 -10.70 -8.18 3.92
N ILE A 54 -10.08 -9.24 4.46
CA ILE A 54 -9.80 -10.48 3.72
C ILE A 54 -10.97 -11.46 3.92
N LYS A 55 -11.68 -11.77 2.84
CA LYS A 55 -12.82 -12.71 2.81
C LYS A 55 -12.50 -13.99 2.07
N LYS A 56 -13.33 -15.01 2.31
CA LYS A 56 -13.31 -16.25 1.52
C LYS A 56 -13.79 -16.02 0.09
N ASP A 57 -14.93 -15.33 -0.01
CA ASP A 57 -15.64 -15.04 -1.25
C ASP A 57 -15.80 -13.53 -1.31
N TRP A 58 -15.37 -12.94 -2.42
CA TRP A 58 -15.58 -11.53 -2.70
C TRP A 58 -16.92 -11.43 -3.45
N LYS A 59 -17.91 -10.76 -2.86
CA LYS A 59 -19.16 -10.45 -3.57
C LYS A 59 -18.89 -9.27 -4.52
N ASP A 60 -19.60 -9.24 -5.64
CA ASP A 60 -19.85 -8.00 -6.37
C ASP A 60 -20.66 -7.02 -5.50
#